data_AF-A0A502GQF3-F1
#
_entry.id   AF-A0A502GQF3-F1
#
_cell.length_a   1.000
_cell.length_b   1.000
_cell.length_c   1.000
_cell.angle_alpha   90.00
_cell.angle_beta   90.00
_cell.angle_gamma   90.00
#
_symmetry.space_group_name_H-M   'P 1'
#
loop_
_entity.id
_entity.type
_entity.pdbx_description
1 polymer ?
#
loop_
_entity_poly.entity_id
_entity_poly.type
_entity_poly.pdbx_seq_one_letter_code
_entity_poly.pdbx_strand_id
1 'polypeptide(L)'
;MDPSSLAPALQQQHGDHYYREVNRLREVLRDKLTTVYRLENYDIFLVQSVCVGLAMLSHLLHKHQLTLQLGQHRHYQPIELLFSNQRLSDASAQNSGINIVTHVNPYTGVISDLGNTEGKAVVDASHSFATGLHDELIGNSSIFLAPLHKHASVAVGLSIIAVRPEHYSCLFRSELRLFEGSTVSQRPLQEAIDVMDDPAWQPYNVASIEKIDLPLTNGLRLTSVSASGLPFACFPVATLSEEQLRKIKQMDGSYFEHSQTLRISRWTRGNRSQHTDHTGSVIDDLARLWSQK
;
A
#
# COMPACT_ATOMS: atom_id res chain seq x y z
N MET A 1 25.66 -0.99 10.70
CA MET A 1 26.88 -1.49 10.04
C MET A 1 28.09 -0.82 10.65
N ASP A 2 29.19 -1.55 10.79
CA ASP A 2 30.46 -1.02 11.30
C ASP A 2 31.11 -0.14 10.21
N PRO A 3 31.45 1.13 10.48
CA PRO A 3 32.17 2.00 9.53
C PRO A 3 33.45 1.39 8.97
N SER A 4 34.08 0.47 9.71
CA SER A 4 35.25 -0.30 9.26
C SER A 4 35.00 -1.14 8.00
N SER A 5 33.73 -1.38 7.66
CA SER A 5 33.32 -2.16 6.47
C SER A 5 33.26 -1.34 5.18
N LEU A 6 33.42 -0.01 5.24
CA LEU A 6 33.44 0.84 4.05
C LEU A 6 34.84 0.82 3.40
N ALA A 7 34.88 0.84 2.06
CA ALA A 7 36.14 1.01 1.34
C ALA A 7 36.81 2.35 1.75
N PRO A 8 38.15 2.43 1.84
CA PRO A 8 38.84 3.62 2.34
C PRO A 8 38.45 4.94 1.65
N ALA A 9 38.21 4.91 0.33
CA ALA A 9 37.74 6.08 -0.41
C ALA A 9 36.35 6.57 0.03
N LEU A 10 35.45 5.63 0.37
CA LEU A 10 34.11 5.95 0.88
C LEU A 10 34.15 6.38 2.35
N GLN A 11 35.06 5.84 3.15
CA GLN A 11 35.32 6.32 4.52
C GLN A 11 35.82 7.77 4.50
N GLN A 12 36.69 8.14 3.56
CA GLN A 12 37.13 9.54 3.42
C GLN A 12 36.02 10.47 2.98
N GLN A 13 35.12 10.01 2.09
CA GLN A 13 34.01 10.81 1.57
C GLN A 13 32.84 10.95 2.56
N HIS A 14 32.54 9.91 3.33
CA HIS A 14 31.32 9.83 4.16
C HIS A 14 31.57 9.64 5.66
N GLY A 15 32.78 9.22 6.07
CA GLY A 15 33.15 8.93 7.46
C GLY A 15 32.20 7.97 8.17
N ASP A 16 32.16 8.08 9.51
CA ASP A 16 31.16 7.42 10.38
C ASP A 16 29.75 8.04 10.26
N HIS A 17 29.60 9.09 9.44
CA HIS A 17 28.43 9.95 9.46
C HIS A 17 27.26 9.38 8.67
N TYR A 18 27.52 8.61 7.60
CA TYR A 18 26.44 8.11 6.74
C TYR A 18 25.37 7.32 7.50
N TYR A 19 25.77 6.28 8.25
CA TYR A 19 24.80 5.44 8.96
C TYR A 19 24.12 6.18 10.11
N ARG A 20 24.82 7.12 10.78
CA ARG A 20 24.23 7.99 11.81
C ARG A 20 23.20 8.92 11.20
N GLU A 21 23.48 9.50 10.05
CA GLU A 21 22.57 10.39 9.34
C GLU A 21 21.33 9.64 8.82
N VAL A 22 21.53 8.45 8.24
CA VAL A 22 20.41 7.58 7.83
C VAL A 22 19.54 7.19 9.03
N ASN A 23 20.14 6.89 10.19
CA ASN A 23 19.37 6.65 11.43
C ASN A 23 18.57 7.91 11.82
N ARG A 24 19.22 9.08 11.83
CA ARG A 24 18.56 10.35 12.18
C ARG A 24 17.36 10.64 11.26
N LEU A 25 17.53 10.49 9.96
CA LEU A 25 16.46 10.68 8.97
C LEU A 25 15.32 9.68 9.18
N ARG A 26 15.62 8.42 9.53
CA ARG A 26 14.59 7.44 9.88
C ARG A 26 13.76 7.85 11.08
N GLU A 27 14.40 8.29 12.17
CA GLU A 27 13.68 8.76 13.36
C GLU A 27 12.82 9.99 13.04
N VAL A 28 13.37 10.99 12.34
CA VAL A 28 12.62 12.18 11.92
C VAL A 28 11.40 11.82 11.06
N LEU A 29 11.59 10.97 10.05
CA LEU A 29 10.49 10.53 9.19
C LEU A 29 9.45 9.73 9.99
N ARG A 30 9.90 8.88 10.92
CA ARG A 30 9.01 8.10 11.78
C ARG A 30 8.14 8.99 12.65
N ASP A 31 8.71 10.02 13.29
CA ASP A 31 7.96 10.95 14.13
C ASP A 31 6.92 11.73 13.32
N LYS A 32 7.31 12.18 12.11
CA LYS A 32 6.40 12.84 11.16
C LYS A 32 5.25 11.93 10.75
N LEU A 33 5.54 10.71 10.32
CA LEU A 33 4.53 9.73 9.90
C LEU A 33 3.59 9.40 11.06
N THR A 34 4.14 9.21 12.26
CA THR A 34 3.37 8.93 13.48
C THR A 34 2.37 10.05 13.76
N THR A 35 2.83 11.29 13.71
CA THR A 35 2.00 12.46 14.02
C THR A 35 0.93 12.69 12.95
N VAL A 36 1.30 12.67 11.66
CA VAL A 36 0.40 12.98 10.55
C VAL A 36 -0.67 11.91 10.36
N TYR A 37 -0.29 10.64 10.51
CA TYR A 37 -1.17 9.49 10.29
C TYR A 37 -1.69 8.86 11.58
N ARG A 38 -1.50 9.52 12.73
CA ARG A 38 -2.01 9.09 14.05
C ARG A 38 -1.70 7.62 14.35
N LEU A 39 -0.41 7.29 14.21
CA LEU A 39 0.11 5.94 14.41
C LEU A 39 0.77 5.80 15.79
N GLU A 40 0.31 6.54 16.80
CA GLU A 40 0.94 6.57 18.14
C GLU A 40 0.90 5.21 18.84
N ASN A 41 -0.05 4.35 18.45
CA ASN A 41 -0.18 2.97 18.94
C ASN A 41 0.58 1.95 18.08
N TYR A 42 1.48 2.40 17.19
CA TYR A 42 2.25 1.53 16.32
C TYR A 42 3.75 1.84 16.41
N ASP A 43 4.55 0.78 16.39
CA ASP A 43 5.93 0.87 15.96
C ASP A 43 6.00 0.84 14.44
N ILE A 44 6.63 1.86 13.84
CA ILE A 44 6.78 1.99 12.39
C ILE A 44 8.19 1.56 11.97
N PHE A 45 8.27 0.70 10.97
CA PHE A 45 9.52 0.26 10.34
C PHE A 45 9.49 0.61 8.85
N LEU A 46 10.57 1.18 8.37
CA LEU A 46 10.70 1.61 6.97
C LEU A 46 11.32 0.49 6.13
N VAL A 47 10.76 0.24 4.96
CA VAL A 47 11.24 -0.78 3.99
C VAL A 47 11.12 -0.23 2.57
N GLN A 48 11.82 -0.84 1.61
CA GLN A 48 11.86 -0.33 0.23
C GLN A 48 10.51 -0.45 -0.51
N SER A 49 9.74 -1.50 -0.22
CA SER A 49 8.45 -1.76 -0.86
C SER A 49 7.60 -2.70 -0.02
N VAL A 50 6.30 -2.74 -0.29
CA VAL A 50 5.37 -3.72 0.29
C VAL A 50 5.84 -5.16 0.04
N CYS A 51 6.35 -5.48 -1.16
CA CYS A 51 6.83 -6.83 -1.46
C CYS A 51 8.03 -7.24 -0.60
N VAL A 52 8.99 -6.32 -0.41
CA VAL A 52 10.14 -6.55 0.49
C VAL A 52 9.66 -6.72 1.93
N GLY A 53 8.72 -5.88 2.38
CA GLY A 53 8.13 -6.02 3.71
C GLY A 53 7.39 -7.34 3.92
N LEU A 54 6.61 -7.80 2.94
CA LEU A 54 5.94 -9.11 2.98
C LEU A 54 6.94 -10.26 3.03
N ALA A 55 8.04 -10.19 2.28
CA ALA A 55 9.10 -11.19 2.33
C ALA A 55 9.78 -11.23 3.71
N MET A 56 10.06 -10.07 4.31
CA MET A 56 10.60 -9.97 5.67
C MET A 56 9.64 -10.54 6.71
N LEU A 57 8.35 -10.19 6.62
CA LEU A 57 7.34 -10.70 7.54
C LEU A 57 7.12 -12.20 7.39
N SER A 58 7.11 -12.72 6.16
CA SER A 58 7.04 -14.17 5.90
C SER A 58 8.19 -14.90 6.59
N HIS A 59 9.43 -14.39 6.43
CA HIS A 59 10.60 -14.96 7.10
C HIS A 59 10.53 -14.87 8.62
N LEU A 60 10.16 -13.71 9.16
CA LEU A 60 10.05 -13.49 10.60
C LEU A 60 8.97 -14.36 11.23
N LEU A 61 7.77 -14.33 10.68
CA LEU A 61 6.67 -15.14 11.19
C LEU A 61 7.06 -16.63 11.20
N HIS A 62 7.69 -17.10 10.12
CA HIS A 62 8.19 -18.47 10.07
C HIS A 62 9.20 -18.79 11.18
N LYS A 63 10.15 -17.88 11.45
CA LYS A 63 11.11 -18.01 12.56
C LYS A 63 10.42 -18.09 13.93
N HIS A 64 9.27 -17.43 14.09
CA HIS A 64 8.43 -17.47 15.28
C HIS A 64 7.36 -18.58 15.25
N GLN A 65 7.52 -19.61 14.41
CA GLN A 65 6.60 -20.75 14.26
C GLN A 65 5.17 -20.37 13.80
N LEU A 66 5.04 -19.22 13.12
CA LEU A 66 3.80 -18.75 12.51
C LEU A 66 3.93 -18.87 10.99
N THR A 67 2.92 -19.47 10.34
CA THR A 67 2.91 -19.55 8.89
C THR A 67 2.09 -18.41 8.31
N LEU A 68 2.71 -17.58 7.48
CA LEU A 68 1.99 -16.58 6.70
C LEU A 68 1.28 -17.27 5.53
N GLN A 69 -0.04 -17.17 5.47
CA GLN A 69 -0.90 -17.83 4.50
C GLN A 69 -1.66 -16.80 3.67
N LEU A 70 -1.90 -17.13 2.40
CA LEU A 70 -2.85 -16.36 1.59
C LEU A 70 -4.28 -16.76 1.99
N GLY A 71 -5.08 -15.76 2.39
CA GLY A 71 -6.50 -15.96 2.60
C GLY A 71 -7.21 -16.32 1.29
N GLN A 72 -8.35 -17.00 1.39
CA GLN A 72 -9.11 -17.40 0.21
C GLN A 72 -9.61 -16.17 -0.60
N HIS A 73 -9.28 -16.15 -1.90
CA HIS A 73 -9.91 -15.34 -2.96
C HIS A 73 -9.81 -13.81 -2.91
N ARG A 74 -8.80 -13.20 -2.25
CA ARG A 74 -8.77 -11.72 -2.13
C ARG A 74 -7.41 -11.06 -2.35
N HIS A 75 -6.49 -11.73 -3.03
CA HIS A 75 -5.17 -11.17 -3.31
C HIS A 75 -5.05 -10.65 -4.74
N TYR A 76 -4.04 -9.82 -4.96
CA TYR A 76 -3.70 -9.31 -6.28
C TYR A 76 -2.33 -9.85 -6.68
N GLN A 77 -2.10 -10.01 -7.98
CA GLN A 77 -1.07 -10.90 -8.54
C GLN A 77 0.35 -10.76 -7.91
N PRO A 78 0.91 -9.56 -7.66
CA PRO A 78 2.22 -9.42 -7.02
C PRO A 78 2.34 -10.09 -5.65
N ILE A 79 1.27 -10.11 -4.86
CA ILE A 79 1.26 -10.82 -3.57
C ILE A 79 1.17 -12.32 -3.82
N GLU A 80 0.27 -12.76 -4.71
CA GLU A 80 0.09 -14.18 -5.02
C GLU A 80 1.40 -14.86 -5.48
N LEU A 81 2.18 -14.16 -6.30
CA LEU A 81 3.47 -14.66 -6.79
C LEU A 81 4.47 -14.97 -5.66
N LEU A 82 4.47 -14.20 -4.57
CA LEU A 82 5.37 -14.41 -3.43
C LEU A 82 5.09 -15.71 -2.66
N PHE A 83 3.86 -16.24 -2.74
CA PHE A 83 3.42 -17.42 -2.00
C PHE A 83 3.00 -18.59 -2.90
N SER A 84 3.12 -18.43 -4.22
CA SER A 84 2.78 -19.43 -5.25
C SER A 84 3.49 -20.79 -5.10
N ASN A 85 4.62 -20.84 -4.38
CA ASN A 85 5.40 -22.05 -4.11
C ASN A 85 5.20 -22.65 -2.71
N GLN A 86 4.31 -22.09 -1.88
CA GLN A 86 3.90 -22.77 -0.65
C GLN A 86 3.02 -23.96 -1.02
N ARG A 87 3.67 -25.07 -1.41
CA ARG A 87 3.06 -26.40 -1.28
C ARG A 87 2.52 -26.46 0.14
N LEU A 88 1.27 -26.88 0.27
CA LEU A 88 0.66 -27.31 1.53
C LEU A 88 1.61 -28.33 2.16
N SER A 89 2.58 -27.85 2.94
CA SER A 89 3.53 -28.72 3.63
C SER A 89 2.75 -29.30 4.79
N ASP A 90 2.42 -30.57 4.63
CA ASP A 90 1.98 -31.54 5.62
C ASP A 90 1.06 -31.02 6.72
N ALA A 91 -0.14 -31.59 6.75
CA ALA A 91 -1.17 -31.45 7.78
C ALA A 91 -0.74 -31.92 9.20
N SER A 92 0.56 -31.92 9.51
CA SER A 92 1.18 -32.33 10.77
C SER A 92 1.91 -31.20 11.52
N ALA A 93 2.07 -30.00 10.94
CA ALA A 93 2.66 -28.86 11.66
C ALA A 93 1.60 -28.03 12.39
N GLN A 94 1.66 -28.02 13.73
CA GLN A 94 0.81 -27.26 14.66
C GLN A 94 1.03 -25.72 14.60
N ASN A 95 1.32 -25.15 13.43
CA ASN A 95 1.54 -23.71 13.31
C ASN A 95 0.19 -22.99 13.21
N SER A 96 -0.11 -22.11 14.16
CA SER A 96 -1.22 -21.16 14.01
C SER A 96 -0.93 -20.23 12.83
N GLY A 97 -1.70 -20.37 11.75
CA GLY A 97 -1.54 -19.55 10.54
C GLY A 97 -1.94 -18.09 10.79
N ILE A 98 -1.17 -17.16 10.22
CA ILE A 98 -1.52 -15.74 10.10
C ILE A 98 -1.89 -15.49 8.65
N ASN A 99 -3.06 -14.91 8.41
CA ASN A 99 -3.51 -14.62 7.05
C ASN A 99 -2.97 -13.29 6.57
N ILE A 100 -2.58 -13.23 5.29
CA ILE A 100 -2.46 -11.97 4.57
C ILE A 100 -3.88 -11.55 4.19
N VAL A 101 -4.17 -10.25 4.29
CA VAL A 101 -5.43 -9.66 3.85
C VAL A 101 -5.11 -8.43 3.02
N THR A 102 -5.56 -8.42 1.77
CA THR A 102 -5.56 -7.18 0.97
C THR A 102 -6.80 -6.37 1.38
N HIS A 103 -6.60 -5.24 2.05
CA HIS A 103 -7.71 -4.46 2.60
C HIS A 103 -8.64 -3.94 1.50
N VAL A 104 -8.05 -3.43 0.40
CA VAL A 104 -8.80 -3.00 -0.77
C VAL A 104 -8.18 -3.63 -2.00
N ASN A 105 -8.91 -4.50 -2.68
CA ASN A 105 -8.43 -5.15 -3.89
C ASN A 105 -8.37 -4.13 -5.05
N PRO A 106 -7.20 -3.91 -5.69
CA PRO A 106 -7.05 -2.89 -6.73
C PRO A 106 -7.76 -3.21 -8.05
N TYR A 107 -8.19 -4.46 -8.26
CA TYR A 107 -8.86 -4.90 -9.49
C TYR A 107 -10.38 -4.92 -9.30
N THR A 108 -10.88 -5.31 -8.14
CA THR A 108 -12.33 -5.41 -7.91
C THR A 108 -12.89 -4.25 -7.10
N GLY A 109 -12.05 -3.52 -6.36
CA GLY A 109 -12.47 -2.53 -5.36
C GLY A 109 -13.27 -3.14 -4.21
N VAL A 110 -13.16 -4.46 -3.98
CA VAL A 110 -13.70 -5.13 -2.80
C VAL A 110 -12.90 -4.70 -1.57
N ILE A 111 -13.61 -4.30 -0.53
CA ILE A 111 -13.06 -3.97 0.78
C ILE A 111 -13.19 -5.20 1.68
N SER A 112 -12.08 -5.64 2.27
CA SER A 112 -12.06 -6.74 3.23
C SER A 112 -12.30 -6.22 4.64
N ASP A 113 -13.33 -6.73 5.30
CA ASP A 113 -13.59 -6.42 6.72
C ASP A 113 -12.42 -6.88 7.61
N LEU A 114 -11.85 -5.93 8.36
CA LEU A 114 -10.73 -6.16 9.28
C LEU A 114 -11.17 -6.50 10.70
N GLY A 115 -12.42 -6.19 11.08
CA GLY A 115 -12.93 -6.32 12.46
C GLY A 115 -12.95 -7.76 12.97
N ASN A 116 -13.10 -8.73 12.06
CA ASN A 116 -13.15 -10.16 12.38
C ASN A 116 -11.78 -10.85 12.43
N THR A 117 -10.67 -10.10 12.30
CA THR A 117 -9.33 -10.72 12.22
C THR A 117 -8.68 -10.99 13.58
N GLU A 118 -9.30 -10.57 14.69
CA GLU A 118 -8.74 -10.63 16.07
C GLU A 118 -7.27 -10.17 16.16
N GLY A 119 -6.86 -9.30 15.23
CA GLY A 119 -5.47 -8.86 15.16
C GLY A 119 -4.46 -9.90 14.67
N LYS A 120 -4.89 -11.01 14.07
CA LYS A 120 -4.05 -12.12 13.57
C LYS A 120 -3.89 -12.10 12.04
N ALA A 121 -3.92 -10.91 11.45
CA ALA A 121 -3.77 -10.74 10.01
C ALA A 121 -2.68 -9.72 9.67
N VAL A 122 -1.92 -10.01 8.62
CA VAL A 122 -1.02 -9.07 7.96
C VAL A 122 -1.79 -8.35 6.87
N VAL A 123 -2.03 -7.07 7.07
CA VAL A 123 -2.87 -6.28 6.17
C VAL A 123 -2.01 -5.58 5.11
N ASP A 124 -2.25 -5.86 3.84
CA ASP A 124 -1.80 -4.98 2.75
C ASP A 124 -2.77 -3.80 2.64
N ALA A 125 -2.28 -2.65 3.09
CA ALA A 125 -3.01 -1.39 3.15
C ALA A 125 -2.70 -0.46 1.97
N SER A 126 -2.16 -1.01 0.88
CA SER A 126 -1.79 -0.30 -0.34
C SER A 126 -2.82 0.72 -0.85
N HIS A 127 -4.11 0.42 -0.68
CA HIS A 127 -5.22 1.21 -1.21
C HIS A 127 -6.17 1.75 -0.13
N SER A 128 -5.81 1.60 1.15
CA SER A 128 -6.57 2.13 2.29
C SER A 128 -5.77 3.11 3.15
N PHE A 129 -4.44 3.00 3.17
CA PHE A 129 -3.60 3.94 3.91
C PHE A 129 -3.66 5.32 3.25
N ALA A 130 -3.81 6.38 4.05
CA ALA A 130 -3.95 7.77 3.58
C ALA A 130 -5.14 7.99 2.61
N THR A 131 -6.24 7.25 2.78
CA THR A 131 -7.53 7.46 2.09
C THR A 131 -8.67 7.60 3.11
N GLY A 132 -9.91 7.67 2.64
CA GLY A 132 -11.10 7.61 3.51
C GLY A 132 -11.20 6.34 4.38
N LEU A 133 -10.45 5.27 4.06
CA LEU A 133 -10.41 4.03 4.85
C LEU A 133 -9.25 3.97 5.85
N HIS A 134 -8.51 5.07 6.01
CA HIS A 134 -7.35 5.10 6.89
C HIS A 134 -7.72 4.82 8.36
N ASP A 135 -8.85 5.36 8.82
CA ASP A 135 -9.30 5.19 10.20
C ASP A 135 -9.72 3.77 10.52
N GLU A 136 -10.43 3.13 9.59
CA GLU A 136 -10.78 1.72 9.68
C GLU A 136 -9.53 0.84 9.70
N LEU A 137 -8.54 1.15 8.85
CA LEU A 137 -7.26 0.44 8.84
C LEU A 137 -6.56 0.52 10.19
N ILE A 138 -6.31 1.73 10.71
CA ILE A 138 -5.56 1.88 11.96
C ILE A 138 -6.40 1.44 13.17
N GLY A 139 -7.73 1.47 13.09
CA GLY A 139 -8.60 1.00 14.16
C GLY A 139 -8.59 -0.51 14.32
N ASN A 140 -8.50 -1.26 13.21
CA ASN A 140 -8.78 -2.70 13.19
C ASN A 140 -7.57 -3.60 12.88
N SER A 141 -6.40 -3.03 12.54
CA SER A 141 -5.22 -3.83 12.16
C SER A 141 -4.17 -3.93 13.27
N SER A 142 -3.57 -5.11 13.45
CA SER A 142 -2.39 -5.29 14.31
C SER A 142 -1.09 -5.01 13.61
N ILE A 143 -1.02 -5.39 12.35
CA ILE A 143 0.14 -5.16 11.51
C ILE A 143 -0.35 -4.87 10.10
N PHE A 144 0.18 -3.81 9.51
CA PHE A 144 -0.11 -3.47 8.13
C PHE A 144 1.11 -2.95 7.38
N LEU A 145 1.05 -3.10 6.06
CA LEU A 145 2.05 -2.57 5.13
C LEU A 145 1.40 -1.51 4.25
N ALA A 146 2.06 -0.37 4.11
CA ALA A 146 1.57 0.69 3.24
C ALA A 146 2.70 1.36 2.45
N PRO A 147 2.58 1.50 1.12
CA PRO A 147 3.52 2.27 0.33
C PRO A 147 3.32 3.77 0.52
N LEU A 148 4.42 4.51 0.63
CA LEU A 148 4.39 5.96 0.82
C LEU A 148 4.20 6.74 -0.48
N HIS A 149 4.40 6.12 -1.65
CA HIS A 149 4.22 6.76 -2.96
C HIS A 149 2.80 6.69 -3.53
N LYS A 150 1.92 5.88 -2.93
CA LYS A 150 0.51 5.84 -3.34
C LYS A 150 -0.23 6.98 -2.65
N HIS A 151 -1.27 6.67 -1.90
CA HIS A 151 -2.21 7.69 -1.41
C HIS A 151 -1.61 8.67 -0.39
N ALA A 152 -0.44 8.37 0.18
CA ALA A 152 0.33 9.33 0.96
C ALA A 152 1.08 10.36 0.09
N SER A 153 1.45 10.00 -1.14
CA SER A 153 2.19 10.84 -2.10
C SER A 153 3.46 11.47 -1.50
N VAL A 154 4.21 10.69 -0.71
CA VAL A 154 5.41 11.14 0.02
C VAL A 154 6.68 10.77 -0.73
N ALA A 155 6.97 9.47 -0.94
CA ALA A 155 8.20 9.06 -1.60
C ALA A 155 8.11 7.68 -2.26
N VAL A 156 8.74 7.55 -3.43
CA VAL A 156 8.97 6.28 -4.14
C VAL A 156 10.09 5.51 -3.44
N GLY A 157 10.02 4.18 -3.48
CA GLY A 157 11.04 3.33 -2.84
C GLY A 157 10.97 3.33 -1.31
N LEU A 158 9.85 3.80 -0.74
CA LEU A 158 9.52 3.63 0.67
C LEU A 158 8.13 3.05 0.88
N SER A 159 8.05 2.18 1.88
CA SER A 159 6.83 1.65 2.47
C SER A 159 7.04 1.53 3.97
N ILE A 160 5.96 1.52 4.73
CA ILE A 160 5.97 1.24 6.16
C ILE A 160 5.48 -0.17 6.43
N ILE A 161 6.04 -0.79 7.45
CA ILE A 161 5.41 -1.83 8.25
C ILE A 161 5.05 -1.16 9.57
N ALA A 162 3.77 -1.10 9.90
CA ALA A 162 3.30 -0.58 11.19
C ALA A 162 2.83 -1.76 12.04
N VAL A 163 3.35 -1.88 13.27
CA VAL A 163 3.08 -3.01 14.18
C VAL A 163 2.58 -2.50 15.52
N ARG A 164 1.45 -3.02 15.99
CA ARG A 164 0.96 -2.79 17.35
C ARG A 164 1.86 -3.48 18.36
N PRO A 165 2.54 -2.75 19.25
CA PRO A 165 3.47 -3.34 20.21
C PRO A 165 2.79 -4.30 21.19
N GLU A 166 1.50 -4.11 21.48
CA GLU A 166 0.69 -4.99 22.34
C GLU A 166 0.40 -6.37 21.72
N HIS A 167 0.47 -6.51 20.40
CA HIS A 167 0.14 -7.76 19.70
C HIS A 167 1.39 -8.57 19.28
N TYR A 168 2.58 -7.98 19.33
CA TYR A 168 3.82 -8.61 18.89
C TYR A 168 4.95 -8.44 19.90
N SER A 169 5.73 -9.52 20.08
CA SER A 169 6.82 -9.55 21.05
C SER A 169 7.88 -8.47 20.78
N CYS A 170 8.56 -8.03 21.84
CA CYS A 170 9.71 -7.12 21.70
C CYS A 170 10.77 -7.72 20.76
N LEU A 171 10.99 -9.04 20.81
CA LEU A 171 11.95 -9.74 19.94
C LEU A 171 11.58 -9.57 18.46
N PHE A 172 10.33 -9.83 18.08
CA PHE A 172 9.85 -9.66 16.71
C PHE A 172 10.09 -8.23 16.20
N ARG A 173 9.77 -7.23 17.04
CA ARG A 173 9.96 -5.82 16.72
C ARG A 173 11.44 -5.42 16.64
N SER A 174 12.30 -5.96 17.50
CA SER A 174 13.74 -5.74 17.42
C SER A 174 14.34 -6.29 16.13
N GLU A 175 13.87 -7.43 15.65
CA GLU A 175 14.34 -8.01 14.38
C GLU A 175 13.89 -7.18 13.17
N LEU A 176 12.68 -6.62 13.19
CA LEU A 176 12.25 -5.66 12.18
C LEU A 176 13.16 -4.41 12.14
N ARG A 177 13.63 -3.90 13.30
CA ARG A 177 14.62 -2.80 13.33
C ARG A 177 15.94 -3.19 12.65
N LEU A 178 16.38 -4.45 12.78
CA LEU A 178 17.58 -4.95 12.11
C LEU A 178 17.42 -4.98 10.59
N PHE A 179 16.24 -5.39 10.10
CA PHE A 179 15.94 -5.40 8.67
C PHE A 179 15.83 -3.99 8.08
N GLU A 180 15.14 -3.07 8.76
CA GLU A 180 15.07 -1.65 8.37
C GLU A 180 16.48 -1.07 8.20
N GLY A 181 17.35 -1.28 9.18
CA GLY A 181 18.72 -0.78 9.18
C GLY A 181 19.59 -1.27 8.02
N SER A 182 19.16 -2.32 7.32
CA SER A 182 19.90 -2.95 6.22
C SER A 182 19.27 -2.73 4.84
N THR A 183 18.06 -2.17 4.77
CA THR A 183 17.30 -2.08 3.51
C THR A 183 16.95 -0.67 3.08
N VAL A 184 16.99 0.32 3.98
CA VAL A 184 16.59 1.68 3.63
C VAL A 184 17.79 2.55 3.23
N SER A 185 17.69 3.17 2.06
CA SER A 185 18.68 4.12 1.54
C SER A 185 18.41 5.55 2.03
N GLN A 186 19.46 6.37 2.13
CA GLN A 186 19.35 7.77 2.58
C GLN A 186 18.40 8.62 1.72
N ARG A 187 18.50 8.50 0.39
CA ARG A 187 17.83 9.41 -0.54
C ARG A 187 16.29 9.40 -0.42
N PRO A 188 15.60 8.24 -0.46
CA PRO A 188 14.15 8.22 -0.27
C PRO A 188 13.69 8.80 1.08
N LEU A 189 14.50 8.67 2.13
CA LEU A 189 14.18 9.27 3.45
C LEU A 189 14.19 10.78 3.39
N GLN A 190 15.22 11.36 2.77
CA GLN A 190 15.33 12.80 2.60
C GLN A 190 14.19 13.34 1.73
N GLU A 191 13.93 12.70 0.58
CA GLU A 191 12.82 13.08 -0.31
C GLU A 191 11.46 13.03 0.42
N ALA A 192 11.24 12.01 1.25
CA ALA A 192 10.04 11.91 2.07
C ALA A 192 9.90 13.05 3.08
N ILE A 193 10.99 13.37 3.79
CA ILE A 193 11.00 14.46 4.77
C ILE A 193 10.75 15.80 4.09
N ASP A 194 11.43 16.07 2.97
CA ASP A 194 11.30 17.31 2.22
C ASP A 194 9.86 17.52 1.73
N VAL A 195 9.20 16.45 1.23
CA VAL A 195 7.78 16.50 0.84
C VAL A 195 6.88 16.77 2.04
N MET A 196 7.15 16.16 3.19
CA MET A 196 6.34 16.36 4.39
C MET A 196 6.57 17.70 5.09
N ASP A 197 7.69 18.38 4.79
CA ASP A 197 8.02 19.72 5.26
C ASP A 197 7.47 20.83 4.35
N ASP A 198 7.01 20.50 3.13
CA ASP A 198 6.34 21.46 2.25
C ASP A 198 5.00 21.91 2.88
N PRO A 199 4.81 23.21 3.17
CA PRO A 199 3.56 23.72 3.75
C PRO A 199 2.33 23.50 2.86
N ALA A 200 2.51 23.33 1.55
CA ALA A 200 1.44 23.05 0.61
C ALA A 200 1.08 21.57 0.55
N TRP A 201 1.91 20.68 1.08
CA TRP A 201 1.62 19.25 1.13
C TRP A 201 0.41 18.98 2.03
N GLN A 202 -0.50 18.15 1.53
CA GLN A 202 -1.65 17.67 2.27
C GLN A 202 -1.58 16.14 2.31
N PRO A 203 -1.82 15.47 3.46
CA PRO A 203 -1.38 14.09 3.68
C PRO A 203 -2.29 12.97 3.16
N TYR A 204 -3.55 13.27 2.83
CA TYR A 204 -4.53 12.26 2.43
C TYR A 204 -4.96 12.42 0.97
N ASN A 205 -5.26 11.30 0.32
CA ASN A 205 -6.09 11.28 -0.88
C ASN A 205 -7.57 11.25 -0.48
N VAL A 206 -8.23 12.40 -0.62
CA VAL A 206 -9.63 12.62 -0.23
C VAL A 206 -10.61 12.44 -1.40
N ALA A 207 -10.12 11.98 -2.56
CA ALA A 207 -10.98 11.65 -3.68
C ALA A 207 -11.90 10.47 -3.33
N SER A 208 -13.18 10.64 -3.67
CA SER A 208 -14.25 9.65 -3.54
C SER A 208 -14.88 9.43 -4.90
N ILE A 209 -15.24 8.19 -5.22
CA ILE A 209 -16.08 7.85 -6.35
C ILE A 209 -17.20 6.94 -5.85
N GLU A 210 -18.43 7.32 -6.15
CA GLU A 210 -19.63 6.55 -5.86
C GLU A 210 -19.86 5.45 -6.89
N LYS A 211 -20.86 4.61 -6.65
CA LYS A 211 -21.31 3.62 -7.64
C LYS A 211 -21.75 4.30 -8.94
N ILE A 212 -21.22 3.81 -10.05
CA ILE A 212 -21.50 4.32 -11.40
C ILE A 212 -22.26 3.25 -12.16
N ASP A 213 -23.34 3.68 -12.81
CA ASP A 213 -24.09 2.87 -13.75
C ASP A 213 -24.39 3.71 -14.99
N LEU A 214 -23.60 3.49 -16.05
CA LEU A 214 -23.55 4.35 -17.22
C LEU A 214 -23.94 3.57 -18.49
N PRO A 215 -25.11 3.85 -19.09
CA PRO A 215 -25.43 3.39 -20.43
C PRO A 215 -24.58 4.16 -21.46
N LEU A 216 -23.93 3.42 -22.36
CA LEU A 216 -23.12 3.97 -23.44
C LEU A 216 -23.90 4.01 -24.77
N THR A 217 -23.46 4.88 -25.67
CA THR A 217 -24.10 5.09 -26.99
C THR A 217 -24.02 3.87 -27.92
N ASN A 218 -23.07 2.97 -27.70
CA ASN A 218 -22.92 1.72 -28.45
C ASN A 218 -23.76 0.55 -27.90
N GLY A 219 -24.67 0.81 -26.96
CA GLY A 219 -25.53 -0.21 -26.35
C GLY A 219 -24.87 -1.00 -25.21
N LEU A 220 -23.60 -0.75 -24.90
CA LEU A 220 -22.96 -1.29 -23.69
C LEU A 220 -23.45 -0.54 -22.45
N ARG A 221 -23.40 -1.21 -21.30
CA ARG A 221 -23.65 -0.62 -19.99
C ARG A 221 -22.45 -0.86 -19.10
N LEU A 222 -21.86 0.21 -18.58
CA LEU A 222 -20.74 0.13 -17.64
C LEU A 222 -21.25 0.30 -16.23
N THR A 223 -21.14 -0.76 -15.43
CA THR A 223 -21.50 -0.74 -14.01
C THR A 223 -20.25 -0.96 -13.18
N SER A 224 -20.00 -0.08 -12.20
CA SER A 224 -18.82 -0.19 -11.36
C SER A 224 -18.98 -1.32 -10.32
N VAL A 225 -17.94 -2.15 -10.20
CA VAL A 225 -17.90 -3.26 -9.23
C VAL A 225 -17.27 -2.86 -7.88
N SER A 226 -16.42 -1.83 -7.88
CA SER A 226 -15.76 -1.30 -6.68
C SER A 226 -16.72 -0.72 -5.66
N ALA A 227 -16.40 -0.80 -4.36
CA ALA A 227 -17.17 -0.14 -3.32
C ALA A 227 -17.22 1.40 -3.52
N SER A 228 -18.28 2.04 -3.01
CA SER A 228 -18.39 3.51 -2.94
C SER A 228 -17.32 4.10 -2.03
N GLY A 229 -16.98 5.37 -2.27
CA GLY A 229 -16.06 6.12 -1.41
C GLY A 229 -14.58 5.87 -1.67
N LEU A 230 -14.24 4.93 -2.56
CA LEU A 230 -12.86 4.65 -2.94
C LEU A 230 -12.32 5.74 -3.88
N PRO A 231 -11.01 6.03 -3.87
CA PRO A 231 -10.39 6.97 -4.80
C PRO A 231 -10.21 6.40 -6.22
N PHE A 232 -10.91 5.31 -6.53
CA PHE A 232 -10.94 4.71 -7.86
C PHE A 232 -12.25 3.94 -8.06
N ALA A 233 -12.62 3.76 -9.32
CA ALA A 233 -13.71 2.87 -9.72
C ALA A 233 -13.21 1.77 -10.65
N CYS A 234 -13.69 0.55 -10.44
CA CYS A 234 -13.38 -0.61 -11.27
C CYS A 234 -14.59 -1.03 -12.11
N PHE A 235 -14.35 -1.35 -13.38
CA PHE A 235 -15.34 -1.75 -14.38
C PHE A 235 -14.88 -3.04 -15.06
N PRO A 236 -15.72 -4.09 -15.08
CA PRO A 236 -15.45 -5.29 -15.88
C PRO A 236 -15.54 -4.92 -17.36
N VAL A 237 -14.44 -5.09 -18.09
CA VAL A 237 -14.35 -4.80 -19.53
C VAL A 237 -13.51 -5.89 -20.17
N ALA A 238 -14.11 -6.72 -21.02
CA ALA A 238 -13.46 -7.92 -21.56
C ALA A 238 -12.24 -7.59 -22.45
N THR A 239 -12.38 -6.58 -23.31
CA THR A 239 -11.35 -6.12 -24.24
C THR A 239 -11.49 -4.63 -24.50
N LEU A 240 -10.37 -3.99 -24.82
CA LEU A 240 -10.29 -2.59 -25.22
C LEU A 240 -9.41 -2.49 -26.48
N SER A 241 -9.73 -1.57 -27.38
CA SER A 241 -8.88 -1.30 -28.54
C SER A 241 -7.58 -0.61 -28.11
N GLU A 242 -6.55 -0.66 -28.96
CA GLU A 242 -5.29 0.07 -28.69
C GLU A 242 -5.50 1.58 -28.49
N GLU A 243 -6.44 2.16 -29.24
CA GLU A 243 -6.80 3.57 -29.09
C GLU A 243 -7.40 3.85 -27.72
N GLN A 244 -8.30 2.98 -27.25
CA GLN A 244 -8.88 3.10 -25.91
C GLN A 244 -7.82 2.94 -24.83
N LEU A 245 -6.91 1.98 -24.96
CA LEU A 245 -5.80 1.80 -24.02
C LEU A 245 -4.90 3.03 -23.92
N ARG A 246 -4.66 3.74 -25.04
CA ARG A 246 -3.91 5.00 -25.05
C ARG A 246 -4.70 6.12 -24.35
N LYS A 247 -6.00 6.25 -24.61
CA LYS A 247 -6.87 7.24 -23.96
C LYS A 247 -6.96 7.03 -22.45
N ILE A 248 -7.10 5.78 -22.00
CA ILE A 248 -7.17 5.41 -20.57
C ILE A 248 -5.97 5.94 -19.79
N LYS A 249 -4.75 5.81 -20.33
CA LYS A 249 -3.54 6.33 -19.67
C LYS A 249 -3.54 7.84 -19.52
N GLN A 250 -4.21 8.58 -20.39
CA GLN A 250 -4.35 10.04 -20.32
C GLN A 250 -5.38 10.50 -19.29
N MET A 251 -6.17 9.56 -18.74
CA MET A 251 -7.34 9.81 -17.90
C MET A 251 -7.17 9.19 -16.50
N ASP A 252 -5.91 9.02 -16.08
CA ASP A 252 -5.52 8.34 -14.83
C ASP A 252 -6.12 6.93 -14.67
N GLY A 253 -6.35 6.28 -15.80
CA GLY A 253 -6.89 4.94 -15.88
C GLY A 253 -5.80 3.88 -16.05
N SER A 254 -6.15 2.65 -15.71
CA SER A 254 -5.33 1.47 -15.91
C SER A 254 -6.22 0.31 -16.36
N TYR A 255 -5.75 -0.46 -17.33
CA TYR A 255 -6.41 -1.70 -17.73
C TYR A 255 -5.58 -2.90 -17.28
N PHE A 256 -6.24 -3.84 -16.62
CA PHE A 256 -5.62 -5.05 -16.09
C PHE A 256 -6.10 -6.24 -16.92
N GLU A 257 -5.29 -6.65 -17.91
CA GLU A 257 -5.65 -7.71 -18.86
C GLU A 257 -5.99 -9.04 -18.16
N HIS A 258 -5.21 -9.43 -17.16
CA HIS A 258 -5.40 -10.69 -16.42
C HIS A 258 -6.73 -10.77 -15.67
N SER A 259 -7.31 -9.63 -15.29
CA SER A 259 -8.58 -9.53 -14.57
C SER A 259 -9.69 -8.88 -15.41
N GLN A 260 -9.41 -8.57 -16.68
CA GLN A 260 -10.33 -7.88 -17.58
C GLN A 260 -11.01 -6.67 -16.92
N THR A 261 -10.21 -5.87 -16.21
CA THR A 261 -10.71 -4.77 -15.40
C THR A 261 -10.13 -3.45 -15.86
N LEU A 262 -11.01 -2.50 -16.20
CA LEU A 262 -10.69 -1.09 -16.30
C LEU A 262 -10.81 -0.43 -14.93
N ARG A 263 -9.76 0.21 -14.45
CA ARG A 263 -9.78 1.06 -13.26
C ARG A 263 -9.54 2.50 -13.62
N ILE A 264 -10.42 3.41 -13.19
CA ILE A 264 -10.22 4.86 -13.29
C ILE A 264 -9.93 5.39 -11.89
N SER A 265 -8.81 6.10 -11.73
CA SER A 265 -8.36 6.59 -10.42
C SER A 265 -8.49 8.10 -10.31
N ARG A 266 -8.65 8.61 -9.09
CA ARG A 266 -8.73 10.03 -8.78
C ARG A 266 -7.86 10.39 -7.61
N TRP A 267 -7.34 11.62 -7.67
CA TRP A 267 -6.41 12.15 -6.71
C TRP A 267 -6.85 13.55 -6.32
N THR A 268 -7.12 13.74 -5.05
CA THR A 268 -7.35 15.05 -4.47
C THR A 268 -6.66 15.07 -3.14
N ARG A 269 -5.75 16.02 -2.96
CA ARG A 269 -4.99 16.16 -1.72
C ARG A 269 -5.83 16.94 -0.72
N GLY A 270 -5.89 16.43 0.50
CA GLY A 270 -6.63 17.09 1.57
C GLY A 270 -6.29 16.53 2.94
N ASN A 271 -7.10 16.93 3.90
CA ASN A 271 -7.03 16.46 5.28
C ASN A 271 -7.98 15.29 5.51
N ARG A 272 -7.72 14.54 6.58
CA ARG A 272 -8.44 13.31 6.95
C ARG A 272 -9.97 13.39 6.91
N SER A 273 -10.55 14.52 7.31
CA SER A 273 -12.02 14.69 7.43
C SER A 273 -12.70 15.12 6.13
N GLN A 274 -11.94 15.36 5.06
CA GLN A 274 -12.47 15.85 3.80
C GLN A 274 -12.78 14.69 2.87
N HIS A 275 -13.80 14.90 2.04
CA HIS A 275 -14.15 14.02 0.94
C HIS A 275 -14.47 14.90 -0.27
N THR A 276 -13.98 14.53 -1.44
CA THR A 276 -14.26 15.20 -2.70
C THR A 276 -14.80 14.18 -3.67
N ASP A 277 -16.08 14.31 -4.01
CA ASP A 277 -16.73 13.42 -4.97
C ASP A 277 -16.27 13.72 -6.40
N HIS A 278 -15.76 12.70 -7.08
CA HIS A 278 -15.29 12.72 -8.46
C HIS A 278 -16.14 11.89 -9.42
N THR A 279 -17.28 11.36 -8.96
CA THR A 279 -18.16 10.46 -9.73
C THR A 279 -18.51 11.06 -11.09
N GLY A 280 -18.88 12.34 -11.14
CA GLY A 280 -19.19 13.03 -12.40
C GLY A 280 -18.01 13.06 -13.38
N SER A 281 -16.80 13.37 -12.90
CA SER A 281 -15.61 13.39 -13.76
C SER A 281 -15.25 12.02 -14.31
N VAL A 282 -15.52 10.94 -13.56
CA VAL A 282 -15.31 9.57 -14.05
C VAL A 282 -16.35 9.22 -15.11
N ILE A 283 -17.61 9.64 -14.92
CA ILE A 283 -18.67 9.46 -15.93
C ILE A 283 -18.30 10.18 -17.24
N ASP A 284 -17.84 11.43 -17.16
CA ASP A 284 -17.42 12.20 -18.34
C ASP A 284 -16.23 11.53 -19.07
N ASP A 285 -15.33 10.96 -18.30
CA ASP A 285 -14.19 10.20 -18.83
C ASP A 285 -14.63 8.93 -19.57
N LEU A 286 -15.51 8.15 -18.97
CA LEU A 286 -16.06 6.95 -19.60
C LEU A 286 -16.87 7.31 -20.86
N ALA A 287 -17.68 8.36 -20.81
CA ALA A 287 -18.43 8.83 -21.98
C ALA A 287 -17.48 9.21 -23.14
N ARG A 288 -16.38 9.89 -22.85
CA ARG A 288 -15.34 10.25 -23.85
C ARG A 288 -14.59 9.05 -24.41
N LEU A 289 -14.38 8.01 -23.60
CA LEU A 289 -13.67 6.80 -24.03
C LEU A 289 -14.47 5.97 -25.05
N TRP A 290 -15.80 6.05 -24.99
CA TRP A 290 -16.73 5.33 -25.88
C TRP A 290 -17.48 6.22 -26.87
N SER A 291 -17.31 7.54 -26.83
CA SER A 291 -17.78 8.42 -27.90
C SER A 291 -16.98 8.16 -29.18
N GLN A 292 -17.66 7.70 -30.23
CA GLN A 292 -17.10 7.62 -31.58
C GLN A 292 -16.84 9.05 -32.08
N LYS A 293 -15.63 9.32 -32.56
CA LYS A 293 -15.44 10.34 -33.60
C LYS A 293 -15.63 9.67 -34.95
#